data_AF-A0A642L368-F1
#
_entry.id   AF-A0A642L368-F1
#
_cell.length_a   1.000
_cell.length_b   1.000
_cell.length_c   1.000
_cell.angle_alpha   90.00
_cell.angle_beta   90.00
_cell.angle_gamma   90.00
#
_symmetry.space_group_name_H-M   'P 1'
#
loop_
_entity.id
_entity.type
_entity.pdbx_description
1 polymer ?
#
loop_
_entity_poly.entity_id
_entity_poly.type
_entity_poly.pdbx_seq_one_letter_code
_entity_poly.pdbx_strand_id
1 'polypeptide(L)'
;MEIRGKIIAVLPVKDGIGKTTGNEWKSREFVLETEESKPQSVCLQLMNANIERYAVEVGMTVHVRFDISARQWENRWFNTLTAWEVTVIKQKEEQPA
;
A
#
# COMPACT_ATOMS: atom_id res chain seq x y z
N MET A 1 -5.45 -11.87 1.53
CA MET A 1 -6.51 -11.08 2.21
C MET A 1 -6.97 -9.96 1.28
N GLU A 2 -8.08 -9.29 1.55
CA GLU A 2 -8.56 -8.16 0.72
C GLU A 2 -9.16 -7.01 1.54
N ILE A 3 -9.07 -5.79 1.01
CA ILE A 3 -9.59 -4.57 1.64
C ILE A 3 -10.00 -3.55 0.59
N ARG A 4 -11.04 -2.75 0.89
CA ARG A 4 -11.52 -1.66 0.02
C ARG A 4 -11.47 -0.34 0.76
N GLY A 5 -11.11 0.72 0.04
CA GLY A 5 -11.07 2.05 0.63
C GLY A 5 -10.53 3.11 -0.31
N LYS A 6 -10.58 4.36 0.17
CA LYS A 6 -10.06 5.53 -0.53
C LYS A 6 -8.61 5.76 -0.15
N ILE A 7 -7.74 5.97 -1.13
CA ILE A 7 -6.34 6.32 -0.89
C ILE A 7 -6.27 7.76 -0.38
N ILE A 8 -5.71 7.94 0.81
CA ILE A 8 -5.58 9.24 1.48
C ILE A 8 -4.13 9.75 1.51
N ALA A 9 -3.15 8.87 1.32
CA ALA A 9 -1.74 9.25 1.23
C ALA A 9 -0.97 8.28 0.35
N VAL A 10 0.03 8.78 -0.38
CA VAL A 10 1.01 7.98 -1.09
C VAL A 10 2.39 8.50 -0.73
N LEU A 11 3.24 7.64 -0.19
CA LEU A 11 4.56 8.00 0.30
C LEU A 11 5.61 7.90 -0.83
N PRO A 12 6.77 8.58 -0.67
CA PRO A 12 7.89 8.44 -1.61
C PRO A 12 8.34 6.99 -1.75
N VAL A 13 8.87 6.65 -2.92
CA VAL A 13 9.51 5.34 -3.15
C VAL A 13 10.75 5.26 -2.27
N LYS A 14 10.91 4.12 -1.60
CA LYS A 14 12.11 3.71 -0.87
C LYS A 14 12.79 2.60 -1.64
N ASP A 15 14.10 2.55 -1.58
CA ASP A 15 14.90 1.51 -2.21
C ASP A 15 16.05 1.07 -1.30
N GLY A 16 16.65 -0.06 -1.63
CA GLY A 16 17.83 -0.55 -0.96
C GLY A 16 18.26 -1.92 -1.46
N ILE A 17 19.27 -2.48 -0.80
CA ILE A 17 19.79 -3.82 -1.09
C ILE A 17 19.37 -4.77 0.04
N GLY A 18 18.79 -5.91 -0.32
CA GLY A 18 18.34 -6.91 0.64
C GLY A 18 19.52 -7.55 1.35
N LYS A 19 19.57 -7.46 2.69
CA LYS A 19 20.69 -8.00 3.49
C LYS A 19 20.87 -9.52 3.34
N THR A 20 19.79 -10.25 3.04
CA THR A 20 19.80 -11.72 2.93
C THR A 20 20.07 -12.20 1.50
N THR A 21 19.47 -11.55 0.50
CA THR A 21 19.52 -12.01 -0.89
C THR A 21 20.56 -11.28 -1.74
N GLY A 22 21.01 -10.10 -1.30
CA GLY A 22 21.85 -9.22 -2.11
C GLY A 22 21.12 -8.52 -3.25
N ASN A 23 19.82 -8.75 -3.43
CA ASN A 23 19.04 -8.16 -4.52
C ASN A 23 18.56 -6.76 -4.16
N GLU A 24 18.50 -5.88 -5.16
CA GLU A 24 17.83 -4.60 -5.05
C GLU A 24 16.34 -4.80 -4.78
N TRP A 25 15.78 -3.94 -3.94
CA TRP A 25 14.35 -3.86 -3.70
C TRP A 25 13.90 -2.41 -3.78
N LYS A 26 12.67 -2.21 -4.27
CA LYS A 26 11.95 -0.94 -4.17
C LYS A 26 10.64 -1.20 -3.46
N SER A 27 10.23 -0.26 -2.61
CA SER A 27 8.95 -0.27 -1.93
C SER A 27 8.28 1.10 -2.04
N ARG A 28 6.97 1.13 -2.22
CA ARG A 28 6.16 2.35 -2.14
C ARG A 28 4.97 2.11 -1.23
N GLU A 29 4.88 2.90 -0.18
CA GLU A 29 3.79 2.81 0.79
C GLU A 29 2.64 3.73 0.37
N PHE A 30 1.41 3.28 0.61
CA PHE A 30 0.21 4.11 0.50
C PHE A 30 -0.74 3.79 1.65
N VAL A 31 -1.54 4.78 2.03
CA VAL A 31 -2.53 4.66 3.09
C VAL A 31 -3.91 4.76 2.47
N LEU A 32 -4.75 3.77 2.76
CA LEU A 32 -6.17 3.81 2.45
C LEU A 32 -6.99 3.99 3.73
N GLU A 33 -8.17 4.57 3.58
CA GLU A 33 -9.20 4.64 4.60
C GLU A 33 -10.40 3.79 4.15
N THR A 34 -10.88 2.89 5.02
CA THR A 34 -12.00 1.99 4.70
C THR A 34 -13.33 2.73 4.61
N GLU A 35 -14.24 2.28 3.74
CA GLU A 35 -15.57 2.88 3.54
C GLU A 35 -16.63 2.29 4.50
N GLU A 36 -16.24 2.02 5.74
CA GLU A 36 -17.13 1.46 6.77
C GLU A 36 -17.74 2.56 7.66
N SER A 37 -18.71 2.21 8.51
CA SER A 37 -19.31 3.15 9.47
C SER A 37 -18.30 3.74 10.46
N LYS A 38 -17.19 3.04 10.69
CA LYS A 38 -16.02 3.51 11.43
C LYS A 38 -14.78 3.33 10.56
N PRO A 39 -14.42 4.34 9.75
CA PRO A 39 -13.28 4.24 8.85
C PRO A 39 -11.99 3.92 9.59
N GLN A 40 -11.22 3.00 9.04
CA GLN A 40 -9.90 2.63 9.55
C GLN A 40 -8.84 2.96 8.52
N SER A 41 -7.76 3.62 8.97
CA SER A 41 -6.59 3.85 8.13
C SER A 41 -5.69 2.62 8.12
N VAL A 42 -5.33 2.17 6.92
CA VAL A 42 -4.48 1.00 6.70
C VAL A 42 -3.33 1.39 5.79
N CYS A 43 -2.10 1.17 6.25
CA CYS A 43 -0.88 1.39 5.47
C CYS A 43 -0.47 0.07 4.79
N LEU A 44 -0.32 0.10 3.46
CA LEU A 44 0.11 -1.03 2.65
C LEU A 44 1.33 -0.62 1.82
N GLN A 45 2.12 -1.61 1.41
CA GLN A 45 3.25 -1.40 0.50
C GLN A 45 3.09 -2.16 -0.81
N LEU A 46 3.51 -1.53 -1.90
CA LEU A 46 3.79 -2.16 -3.19
C LEU A 46 5.29 -2.42 -3.28
N MET A 47 5.66 -3.59 -3.80
CA MET A 47 7.06 -3.99 -3.94
C MET A 47 7.45 -4.08 -5.42
N ASN A 48 8.67 -3.64 -5.75
CA ASN A 48 9.32 -3.84 -7.05
C ASN A 48 8.40 -3.46 -8.23
N ALA A 49 8.19 -4.38 -9.19
CA ALA A 49 7.39 -4.16 -10.39
C ALA A 49 5.93 -3.73 -10.10
N ASN A 50 5.39 -4.06 -8.93
CA ASN A 50 4.03 -3.65 -8.57
C ASN A 50 3.91 -2.14 -8.34
N ILE A 51 5.01 -1.44 -8.04
CA ILE A 51 5.01 0.02 -7.86
C ILE A 51 4.67 0.73 -9.17
N GLU A 52 5.22 0.25 -10.28
CA GLU A 52 4.99 0.82 -11.62
C GLU A 52 3.71 0.27 -12.24
N ARG A 53 3.37 -0.99 -11.95
CA ARG A 53 2.14 -1.63 -12.45
C ARG A 53 0.87 -0.99 -11.91
N TYR A 54 0.89 -0.52 -10.66
CA TYR A 54 -0.29 0.03 -9.99
C TYR A 54 -0.08 1.50 -9.69
N ALA A 55 -0.64 2.35 -10.55
CA ALA A 55 -0.64 3.81 -10.40
C ALA A 55 -1.58 4.26 -9.27
N VAL A 56 -1.17 4.04 -8.03
CA VAL A 56 -1.89 4.50 -6.84
C VAL A 56 -1.76 6.01 -6.68
N GLU A 57 -2.89 6.70 -6.62
CA GLU A 57 -2.96 8.15 -6.38
C GLU A 57 -3.95 8.48 -5.27
N VAL A 58 -3.68 9.58 -4.56
CA VAL A 58 -4.60 10.12 -3.56
C VAL A 58 -5.94 10.43 -4.21
N GLY A 59 -7.02 10.05 -3.53
CA GLY A 59 -8.39 10.27 -4.00
C GLY A 59 -9.02 9.07 -4.71
N MET A 60 -8.24 8.10 -5.17
CA MET A 60 -8.76 6.88 -5.79
C MET A 60 -9.41 5.95 -4.76
N THR A 61 -10.56 5.34 -5.10
CA THR A 61 -11.11 4.21 -4.34
C THR A 61 -10.63 2.92 -4.97
N VAL A 62 -10.00 2.05 -4.18
CA VAL A 62 -9.36 0.82 -4.65
C VAL A 62 -9.81 -0.41 -3.89
N HIS A 63 -9.76 -1.56 -4.56
CA HIS A 63 -9.80 -2.88 -3.97
C HIS A 63 -8.39 -3.48 -4.00
N VAL A 64 -7.85 -3.81 -2.84
CA VAL A 64 -6.47 -4.29 -2.69
C VAL A 64 -6.47 -5.71 -2.18
N ARG A 65 -5.75 -6.59 -2.86
CA ARG A 65 -5.41 -7.92 -2.34
C ARG A 65 -3.96 -7.93 -1.87
N PHE A 66 -3.76 -8.46 -0.67
CA PHE A 66 -2.51 -8.36 0.05
C PHE A 66 -2.26 -9.55 0.97
N ASP A 67 -0.98 -9.70 1.32
CA ASP A 67 -0.52 -10.65 2.33
C ASP A 67 -0.07 -9.91 3.58
N ILE A 68 -0.21 -10.57 4.74
CA ILE A 68 0.27 -10.06 6.04
C ILE A 68 1.44 -10.91 6.49
N SER A 69 2.54 -10.25 6.86
CA SER A 69 3.67 -10.88 7.52
C SER A 69 4.01 -10.13 8.81
N ALA A 70 4.37 -10.85 9.86
CA ALA A 70 4.88 -10.26 11.08
C ALA A 70 6.42 -10.25 11.05
N ARG A 71 7.03 -9.14 11.47
CA ARG A 71 8.48 -9.02 11.68
C ARG A 71 8.77 -8.52 13.09
N GLN A 72 9.77 -9.11 13.72
CA GLN A 72 10.28 -8.62 15.00
C GLN A 72 11.39 -7.60 14.75
N TRP A 73 11.34 -6.47 15.45
CA TRP A 73 12.38 -5.45 15.49
C TRP A 73 12.45 -4.83 16.89
N GLU A 74 13.64 -4.79 17.48
CA GLU A 74 13.87 -4.23 18.83
C GLU A 74 12.85 -4.72 19.89
N ASN A 75 12.66 -6.04 19.97
CA ASN A 75 11.71 -6.69 20.88
C ASN A 75 10.23 -6.26 20.70
N ARG A 76 9.89 -5.63 19.57
CA ARG A 76 8.52 -5.29 19.16
C ARG A 76 8.16 -6.04 17.89
N TRP A 77 6.87 -6.29 17.70
CA TRP A 77 6.35 -6.93 16.51
C TRP A 77 5.61 -5.92 15.64
N PHE A 78 5.87 -5.97 14.35
CA PHE A 78 5.26 -5.11 13.35
C PHE A 78 4.66 -5.97 12.25
N ASN A 79 3.45 -5.64 11.85
CA ASN A 79 2.84 -6.24 10.68
C ASN A 79 3.23 -5.44 9.44
N THR A 80 3.49 -6.15 8.37
CA THR A 80 3.70 -5.60 7.04
C THR A 80 2.60 -6.13 6.14
N LEU A 81 1.86 -5.22 5.52
CA LEU A 81 0.80 -5.54 4.57
C LEU A 81 1.34 -5.29 3.16
N THR A 82 1.58 -6.37 2.40
CA THR A 82 2.16 -6.28 1.06
C THR A 82 1.09 -6.50 0.01
N ALA A 83 0.77 -5.45 -0.75
CA ALA A 83 -0.19 -5.49 -1.83
C ALA A 83 0.43 -6.17 -3.06
N TRP A 84 -0.26 -7.20 -3.57
CA TRP A 84 0.12 -7.89 -4.80
C TRP A 84 -0.86 -7.66 -5.95
N GLU A 85 -2.07 -7.16 -5.66
CA GLU A 85 -3.03 -6.69 -6.66
C GLU A 85 -3.77 -5.46 -6.17
N VAL A 86 -3.90 -4.46 -7.03
CA VAL A 86 -4.72 -3.26 -6.80
C VAL A 86 -5.66 -3.06 -7.99
N THR A 87 -6.95 -2.97 -7.70
CA THR A 87 -7.99 -2.68 -8.71
C THR A 87 -8.62 -1.34 -8.36
N VAL A 88 -8.59 -0.38 -9.30
CA VAL A 88 -9.29 0.91 -9.14
C VAL A 88 -10.79 0.69 -9.32
N ILE A 89 -11.58 1.00 -8.28
CA ILE A 89 -13.04 0.93 -8.30
C ILE A 89 -13.63 2.28 -8.73
N LYS A 90 -13.07 3.38 -8.21
CA LYS A 90 -13.45 4.75 -8.59
C LYS A 90 -12.19 5.58 -8.82
N GLN A 91 -12.17 6.28 -9.95
CA GLN A 91 -11.15 7.27 -10.28
C GLN A 91 -11.22 8.43 -9.27
N LYS A 92 -10.13 9.20 -9.16
CA LYS A 92 -10.14 10.44 -8.39
C LYS A 92 -11.22 11.37 -8.95
N GLU A 93 -12.11 11.86 -8.10
CA GLU A 93 -13.02 12.95 -8.50
C GLU A 93 -12.17 14.22 -8.61
N GLU A 94 -11.97 14.70 -9.84
CA GLU A 94 -11.45 16.05 -10.09
C GLU A 94 -12.46 17.04 -9.52
N GLN A 95 -12.13 17.58 -8.35
CA GLN A 95 -12.93 18.63 -7.75
C GLN A 95 -12.74 19.89 -8.61
N PRO A 96 -13.80 20.42 -9.26
CA PRO A 96 -13.67 21.63 -10.05
C PRO A 96 -13.23 22.79 -9.14
N ALA A 97 -12.29 23.58 -9.64
CA ALA A 97 -11.67 24.71 -8.96
C ALA A 97 -12.68 25.76 -8.48
#